data_AF-A0AAU9TNG2-F1
#
_entry.id   AF-A0AAU9TNG2-F1
#
_cell.length_a   1.000
_cell.length_b   1.000
_cell.length_c   1.000
_cell.angle_alpha   90.00
_cell.angle_beta   90.00
_cell.angle_gamma   90.00
#
_symmetry.space_group_name_H-M   'P 1'
#
loop_
_entity.id
_entity.type
_entity.pdbx_description
1 polymer ?
#
loop_
_entity_poly.entity_id
_entity_poly.type
_entity_poly.pdbx_seq_one_letter_code
_entity_poly.pdbx_strand_id
1 'polypeptide(L)'
;MFCSDGCLTLASYKTRLFEMVYLLSSCNEEAAINPTTDKPEMIMFYNQTKGGVDTFDQMCSAMSCSRKTNRWPMVIFYRILNMAIVKSYIIYCHNMLSKNEKPLNRREFMKKLSTVLTTPWITKRLEAPTLPRHVRSNIELVLPKPTVQASIDEEE
;
A
#
# COMPACT_ATOMS: atom_id res chain seq x y z
N MET A 1 35.88 -5.85 9.01
CA MET A 1 36.47 -7.20 8.92
C MET A 1 35.47 -8.09 8.22
N PHE A 2 35.92 -8.94 7.32
CA PHE A 2 35.09 -9.95 6.67
C PHE A 2 35.61 -11.34 7.03
N CYS A 3 34.71 -12.28 7.20
CA CYS A 3 35.01 -13.70 7.40
C CYS A 3 34.02 -14.51 6.57
N SER A 4 34.49 -15.57 5.94
CA SER A 4 33.66 -16.46 5.11
C SER A 4 33.72 -17.89 5.64
N ASP A 5 32.56 -18.55 5.63
CA ASP A 5 32.38 -19.97 5.93
C ASP A 5 31.55 -20.61 4.82
N GLY A 6 32.20 -21.35 3.93
CA GLY A 6 31.57 -21.88 2.72
C GLY A 6 30.99 -20.79 1.83
N CYS A 7 29.66 -20.79 1.66
CA CYS A 7 28.91 -19.78 0.89
C CYS A 7 28.38 -18.61 1.74
N LEU A 8 28.69 -18.58 3.03
CA LEU A 8 28.27 -17.51 3.94
C LEU A 8 29.40 -16.51 4.13
N THR A 9 29.07 -15.23 4.05
CA THR A 9 29.99 -14.12 4.33
C THR A 9 29.44 -13.32 5.51
N LEU A 10 30.25 -13.17 6.56
CA LEU A 10 29.99 -12.34 7.72
C LEU A 10 30.82 -11.04 7.63
N ALA A 11 30.13 -9.90 7.65
CA ALA A 11 30.72 -8.57 7.76
C ALA A 11 30.61 -8.06 9.21
N SER A 12 31.74 -7.69 9.80
CA SER A 12 31.83 -6.98 11.08
C SER A 12 32.30 -5.56 10.82
N TYR A 13 31.45 -4.57 11.09
CA TYR A 13 31.68 -3.15 10.84
C TYR A 13 31.48 -2.32 12.10
N LYS A 14 32.46 -1.46 12.40
CA LYS A 14 32.40 -0.54 13.54
C LYS A 14 31.73 0.76 13.09
N THR A 15 30.56 1.08 13.65
CA THR A 15 29.84 2.31 13.32
C THR A 15 30.31 3.49 14.17
N ARG A 16 30.49 3.27 15.49
CA ARG A 16 30.92 4.28 16.46
C ARG A 16 31.84 3.66 17.52
N LEU A 17 32.37 4.48 18.42
CA LEU A 17 33.10 3.97 19.57
C LEU A 17 32.16 3.06 20.39
N PHE A 18 32.56 1.81 20.61
CA PHE A 18 31.78 0.75 21.28
C PHE A 18 30.50 0.26 20.57
N GLU A 19 30.25 0.65 19.30
CA GLU A 19 29.14 0.13 18.52
C GLU A 19 29.63 -0.67 17.30
N MET A 20 29.19 -1.93 17.20
CA MET A 20 29.51 -2.85 16.12
C MET A 20 28.22 -3.34 15.45
N VAL A 21 28.27 -3.48 14.14
CA VAL A 21 27.22 -4.09 13.31
C VAL A 21 27.78 -5.37 12.70
N TYR A 22 27.01 -6.45 12.86
CA TYR A 22 27.28 -7.75 12.25
C TYR A 22 26.20 -8.04 11.22
N LEU A 23 26.61 -8.34 9.99
CA LEU A 23 25.72 -8.68 8.90
C LEU A 23 26.18 -9.97 8.24
N LEU A 24 25.27 -10.92 8.10
CA LEU A 24 25.50 -12.19 7.46
C LEU A 24 24.78 -12.21 6.11
N SER A 25 25.48 -12.58 5.05
CA SER A 25 24.91 -12.79 3.72
C SER A 25 25.26 -14.19 3.21
N SER A 26 24.31 -14.81 2.51
CA SER A 26 24.50 -16.07 1.78
C SER A 26 24.59 -15.88 0.27
N CYS A 27 24.65 -14.63 -0.20
CA CYS A 27 24.53 -14.29 -1.62
C CYS A 27 25.86 -14.29 -2.39
N ASN A 28 26.92 -14.93 -1.86
CA ASN A 28 28.29 -14.85 -2.41
C ASN A 28 28.70 -13.40 -2.76
N GLU A 29 28.40 -12.45 -1.88
CA GLU A 29 28.88 -11.08 -2.03
C GLU A 29 30.38 -11.08 -1.76
N GLU A 30 31.16 -10.69 -2.78
CA GLU A 30 32.58 -10.39 -2.59
C GLU A 30 32.72 -9.36 -1.47
N ALA A 31 33.78 -9.51 -0.67
CA ALA A 31 34.08 -8.60 0.44
C ALA A 31 34.50 -7.21 -0.07
N ALA A 32 33.54 -6.47 -0.60
CA ALA A 32 33.73 -5.17 -1.21
C ALA A 32 33.36 -4.03 -0.26
N ILE A 33 34.09 -2.93 -0.40
CA ILE A 33 33.86 -1.67 0.33
C ILE A 33 33.49 -0.63 -0.70
N ASN A 34 32.41 0.11 -0.44
CA ASN A 34 31.99 1.19 -1.31
C ASN A 34 32.95 2.39 -1.17
N PRO A 35 33.60 2.85 -2.25
CA PRO A 35 34.67 3.85 -2.21
C PRO A 35 34.19 5.28 -1.86
N THR A 36 32.89 5.53 -1.93
CA THR A 36 32.31 6.84 -1.62
C THR A 36 31.92 6.97 -0.14
N THR A 37 31.54 5.85 0.48
CA THR A 37 30.96 5.84 1.83
C THR A 37 31.83 5.13 2.87
N ASP A 38 32.89 4.44 2.44
CA ASP A 38 33.75 3.58 3.25
C ASP A 38 32.97 2.52 4.05
N LYS A 39 31.80 2.13 3.55
CA LYS A 39 30.94 1.10 4.14
C LYS A 39 31.02 -0.19 3.34
N PRO A 40 30.99 -1.36 3.99
CA PRO A 40 30.81 -2.64 3.31
C PRO A 40 29.59 -2.61 2.39
N GLU A 41 29.73 -3.14 1.19
CA GLU A 41 28.63 -3.19 0.20
C GLU A 41 27.41 -3.94 0.73
N MET A 42 27.64 -5.02 1.48
CA MET A 42 26.60 -5.77 2.21
C MET A 42 25.73 -4.89 3.11
N ILE A 43 26.33 -3.90 3.79
CA ILE A 43 25.59 -2.94 4.63
C ILE A 43 24.76 -2.00 3.78
N MET A 44 25.31 -1.55 2.64
CA MET A 44 24.60 -0.68 1.71
C MET A 44 23.38 -1.38 1.11
N PHE A 45 23.55 -2.63 0.65
CA PHE A 45 22.47 -3.46 0.13
C PHE A 45 21.39 -3.76 1.19
N TYR A 46 21.79 -4.13 2.41
CA TYR A 46 20.86 -4.32 3.51
C TYR A 46 20.04 -3.05 3.79
N ASN A 47 20.67 -1.87 3.81
CA ASN A 47 19.98 -0.62 4.07
C ASN A 47 18.96 -0.24 2.99
N GLN A 48 19.21 -0.61 1.72
CA GLN A 48 18.26 -0.38 0.63
C GLN A 48 17.01 -1.27 0.74
N THR A 49 17.15 -2.48 1.26
CA THR A 49 16.08 -3.50 1.24
C THR A 49 15.30 -3.62 2.55
N LYS A 50 15.94 -3.34 3.70
CA LYS A 50 15.33 -3.48 5.05
C LYS A 50 14.05 -2.65 5.25
N GLY A 51 13.85 -1.60 4.47
CA GLY A 51 12.72 -0.68 4.61
C GLY A 51 11.38 -1.20 4.08
N GLY A 52 11.34 -2.32 3.36
CA GLY A 52 10.12 -2.76 2.66
C GLY A 52 8.91 -2.95 3.57
N VAL A 53 9.08 -3.66 4.69
CA VAL A 53 8.00 -3.92 5.66
C VAL A 53 7.59 -2.65 6.41
N ASP A 54 8.56 -1.87 6.87
CA ASP A 54 8.34 -0.63 7.62
C ASP A 54 7.60 0.41 6.76
N THR A 55 8.00 0.55 5.49
CA THR A 55 7.34 1.45 4.54
C THR A 55 5.89 1.03 4.29
N PHE A 56 5.63 -0.28 4.16
CA PHE A 56 4.26 -0.79 4.01
C PHE A 56 3.41 -0.56 5.27
N ASP A 57 3.96 -0.75 6.46
CA ASP A 57 3.27 -0.47 7.73
C ASP A 57 2.98 1.03 7.89
N GLN A 58 3.94 1.90 7.56
CA GLN A 58 3.76 3.34 7.53
C GLN A 58 2.63 3.75 6.58
N MET A 59 2.56 3.15 5.39
CA MET A 59 1.45 3.38 4.45
C MET A 59 0.10 2.98 5.04
N CYS A 60 0.02 1.82 5.70
CA CYS A 60 -1.20 1.35 6.36
C CYS A 60 -1.62 2.28 7.51
N SER A 61 -0.66 2.77 8.30
CA SER A 61 -0.89 3.66 9.42
C SER A 61 -1.40 5.04 8.97
N ALA A 62 -0.81 5.61 7.92
CA ALA A 62 -1.15 6.95 7.43
C ALA A 62 -2.60 7.12 6.93
N MET A 63 -3.25 6.04 6.48
CA MET A 63 -4.66 6.05 6.03
C MET A 63 -5.43 4.85 6.62
N SER A 64 -5.37 4.71 7.94
CA SER A 64 -5.97 3.58 8.66
C SER A 64 -7.48 3.70 8.87
N CYS A 65 -8.20 2.58 8.70
CA CYS A 65 -9.61 2.43 9.06
C CYS A 65 -9.83 1.87 10.48
N SER A 66 -8.77 1.65 11.26
CA SER A 66 -8.87 1.10 12.62
C SER A 66 -9.74 1.96 13.53
N ARG A 67 -10.46 1.31 14.45
CA ARG A 67 -11.33 1.93 15.45
C ARG A 67 -11.09 1.30 16.81
N LYS A 68 -11.32 2.07 17.88
CA LYS A 68 -11.31 1.55 19.26
C LYS A 68 -12.36 0.45 19.37
N THR A 69 -11.94 -0.72 19.85
CA THR A 69 -12.79 -1.90 20.00
C THR A 69 -12.30 -2.76 21.16
N ASN A 70 -13.22 -3.41 21.86
CA ASN A 70 -12.90 -4.39 22.91
C ASN A 70 -12.85 -5.83 22.36
N ARG A 71 -12.99 -6.01 21.04
CA ARG A 71 -13.02 -7.31 20.38
C ARG A 71 -11.78 -7.48 19.51
N TRP A 72 -10.81 -8.29 19.94
CA TRP A 72 -9.56 -8.53 19.20
C TRP A 72 -9.76 -8.99 17.74
N PRO A 73 -10.80 -9.76 17.35
CA PRO A 73 -10.98 -10.13 15.94
C PRO A 73 -11.26 -8.93 15.05
N MET A 74 -11.91 -7.89 15.58
CA MET A 74 -12.14 -6.64 14.83
C MET A 74 -10.83 -5.91 14.54
N VAL A 75 -9.84 -5.99 15.43
CA VAL A 75 -8.50 -5.42 15.19
C VAL A 75 -7.85 -6.07 13.98
N ILE A 76 -7.93 -7.40 13.88
CA ILE A 76 -7.41 -8.14 12.73
C ILE A 76 -8.17 -7.77 11.46
N PHE A 77 -9.49 -7.71 11.51
CA PHE A 77 -10.31 -7.30 10.37
C PHE A 77 -9.88 -5.93 9.82
N TYR A 78 -9.71 -4.92 10.68
CA TYR A 78 -9.23 -3.61 10.27
C TYR A 78 -7.83 -3.65 9.65
N ARG A 79 -6.92 -4.47 10.19
CA ARG A 79 -5.58 -4.63 9.61
C ARG A 79 -5.64 -5.26 8.22
N ILE A 80 -6.45 -6.29 8.02
CA ILE A 80 -6.65 -6.91 6.71
C ILE A 80 -7.18 -5.88 5.71
N LEU A 81 -8.16 -5.06 6.11
CA LEU A 81 -8.73 -4.01 5.28
C LEU A 81 -7.68 -2.96 4.85
N ASN A 82 -6.87 -2.48 5.79
CA ASN A 82 -5.78 -1.54 5.49
C ASN A 82 -4.77 -2.16 4.50
N MET A 83 -4.37 -3.41 4.73
CA MET A 83 -3.44 -4.11 3.83
C MET A 83 -4.02 -4.32 2.44
N ALA A 84 -5.30 -4.70 2.35
CA ALA A 84 -5.99 -4.91 1.08
C ALA A 84 -6.08 -3.62 0.25
N ILE A 85 -6.34 -2.48 0.87
CA ILE A 85 -6.37 -1.18 0.19
C ILE A 85 -4.99 -0.81 -0.36
N VAL A 86 -3.92 -0.98 0.41
CA VAL A 86 -2.55 -0.69 -0.08
C VAL A 86 -2.17 -1.63 -1.21
N LYS A 87 -2.42 -2.95 -1.07
CA LYS A 87 -2.10 -3.94 -2.10
C LYS A 87 -2.89 -3.73 -3.40
N SER A 88 -4.20 -3.46 -3.30
CA SER A 88 -5.02 -3.15 -4.48
C SER A 88 -4.57 -1.88 -5.19
N TYR A 89 -4.14 -0.85 -4.44
CA TYR A 89 -3.54 0.36 -5.02
C TYR A 89 -2.23 0.07 -5.76
N ILE A 90 -1.36 -0.80 -5.24
CA ILE A 90 -0.11 -1.22 -5.92
C ILE A 90 -0.43 -1.88 -7.26
N ILE A 91 -1.38 -2.83 -7.28
CA ILE A 91 -1.83 -3.50 -8.52
C ILE A 91 -2.42 -2.49 -9.51
N TYR A 92 -3.27 -1.58 -9.03
CA TYR A 92 -3.83 -0.51 -9.85
C TYR A 92 -2.74 0.37 -10.48
N CYS A 93 -1.77 0.84 -9.68
CA CYS A 93 -0.66 1.64 -10.17
C CYS A 93 0.15 0.91 -11.24
N HIS A 94 0.47 -0.37 -11.00
CA HIS A 94 1.20 -1.19 -11.97
C HIS A 94 0.44 -1.27 -13.30
N ASN A 95 -0.85 -1.57 -13.26
CA ASN A 95 -1.68 -1.69 -14.47
C ASN A 95 -1.85 -0.36 -15.24
N MET A 96 -1.94 0.78 -14.54
CA MET A 96 -2.02 2.09 -15.18
C MET A 96 -0.69 2.44 -15.87
N LEU A 97 0.44 2.22 -15.17
CA LEU A 97 1.76 2.48 -15.72
C LEU A 97 2.06 1.57 -16.93
N SER A 98 1.64 0.30 -16.90
CA SER A 98 1.75 -0.60 -18.07
C SER A 98 0.97 -0.12 -19.28
N LYS A 99 -0.07 0.70 -19.08
CA LYS A 99 -0.86 1.34 -20.15
C LYS A 99 -0.35 2.73 -20.54
N ASN A 100 0.79 3.18 -19.99
CA ASN A 100 1.30 4.55 -20.11
C ASN A 100 0.32 5.63 -19.59
N GLU A 101 -0.54 5.27 -18.66
CA GLU A 101 -1.46 6.21 -18.00
C GLU A 101 -0.93 6.64 -16.63
N LYS A 102 -1.18 7.89 -16.26
CA LYS A 102 -0.81 8.41 -14.95
C LYS A 102 -1.80 7.88 -13.89
N PRO A 103 -1.36 7.11 -12.88
CA PRO A 103 -2.25 6.63 -11.84
C PRO A 103 -2.75 7.80 -10.98
N LEU A 104 -3.98 7.67 -10.47
CA LEU A 104 -4.51 8.55 -9.43
C LEU A 104 -3.64 8.50 -8.17
N ASN A 105 -3.65 9.58 -7.40
CA ASN A 105 -3.07 9.52 -6.06
C ASN A 105 -3.89 8.59 -5.14
N ARG A 106 -3.25 8.05 -4.09
CA ARG A 106 -3.88 7.08 -3.19
C ARG A 106 -5.20 7.57 -2.56
N ARG A 107 -5.29 8.86 -2.25
CA ARG A 107 -6.50 9.45 -1.65
C ARG A 107 -7.67 9.44 -2.63
N GLU A 108 -7.44 9.83 -3.87
CA GLU A 108 -8.44 9.80 -4.94
C GLU A 108 -8.86 8.38 -5.29
N PHE A 109 -7.89 7.47 -5.38
CA PHE A 109 -8.16 6.05 -5.54
C PHE A 109 -9.10 5.53 -4.44
N MET A 110 -8.81 5.81 -3.16
CA MET A 110 -9.66 5.41 -2.04
C MET A 110 -11.06 6.06 -2.08
N LYS A 111 -11.17 7.32 -2.50
CA LYS A 111 -12.48 7.97 -2.70
C LYS A 111 -13.30 7.25 -3.77
N LYS A 112 -12.69 6.96 -4.92
CA LYS A 112 -13.34 6.24 -6.02
C LYS A 112 -13.76 4.83 -5.59
N LEU A 113 -12.88 4.13 -4.88
CA LEU A 113 -13.17 2.82 -4.28
C LEU A 113 -14.36 2.89 -3.33
N SER A 114 -14.39 3.89 -2.43
CA SER A 114 -15.50 4.10 -1.51
C SER A 114 -16.81 4.32 -2.25
N THR A 115 -16.82 5.16 -3.29
CA THR A 115 -18.01 5.42 -4.10
C THR A 115 -18.51 4.15 -4.77
N VAL A 116 -17.61 3.37 -5.39
CA VAL A 116 -17.98 2.12 -6.07
C VAL A 116 -18.57 1.10 -5.08
N LEU A 117 -17.97 0.96 -3.90
CA LEU A 117 -18.46 0.03 -2.88
C LEU A 117 -19.80 0.44 -2.26
N THR A 118 -20.09 1.74 -2.12
CA THR A 118 -21.31 2.22 -1.46
C THR A 118 -22.48 2.44 -2.41
N THR A 119 -22.23 2.76 -3.68
CA THR A 119 -23.27 3.05 -4.70
C THR A 119 -24.44 2.05 -4.68
N PRO A 120 -24.26 0.72 -4.81
CA PRO A 120 -25.39 -0.21 -4.88
C PRO A 120 -26.27 -0.19 -3.61
N TRP A 121 -25.66 0.00 -2.44
CA TRP A 121 -26.37 0.05 -1.16
C TRP A 121 -27.12 1.36 -0.98
N ILE A 122 -26.54 2.47 -1.44
CA ILE A 122 -27.15 3.79 -1.40
C ILE A 122 -28.34 3.86 -2.36
N THR A 123 -28.23 3.29 -3.56
CA THR A 123 -29.34 3.18 -4.52
C THR A 123 -30.47 2.36 -3.93
N LYS A 124 -30.20 1.19 -3.36
CA LYS A 124 -31.22 0.37 -2.69
C LYS A 124 -31.90 1.12 -1.53
N ARG A 125 -31.16 1.95 -0.81
CA ARG A 125 -31.71 2.76 0.29
C ARG A 125 -32.71 3.82 -0.19
N LEU A 126 -32.59 4.32 -1.42
CA LEU A 126 -33.53 5.29 -1.99
C LEU A 126 -34.92 4.73 -2.21
N GLU A 127 -35.03 3.43 -2.43
CA GLU A 127 -36.31 2.72 -2.65
C GLU A 127 -37.22 2.77 -1.42
N ALA A 128 -36.67 3.03 -0.23
CA ALA A 128 -37.43 3.12 1.00
C ALA A 128 -38.38 4.35 0.97
N PRO A 129 -39.71 4.16 1.07
CA PRO A 129 -40.67 5.26 1.00
C PRO A 129 -40.58 6.19 2.23
N THR A 130 -40.16 5.65 3.37
CA THR A 130 -40.02 6.36 4.65
C THR A 130 -38.69 7.11 4.81
N LEU A 131 -37.83 7.12 3.79
CA LEU A 131 -36.54 7.79 3.87
C LEU A 131 -36.73 9.31 4.05
N PRO A 132 -36.10 9.95 5.04
CA PRO A 132 -36.22 11.39 5.25
C PRO A 132 -35.79 12.18 4.01
N ARG A 133 -36.56 13.21 3.64
CA ARG A 133 -36.35 14.01 2.42
C ARG A 133 -34.92 14.54 2.29
N HIS A 134 -34.33 15.06 3.36
CA HIS A 134 -32.96 15.58 3.32
C HIS A 134 -31.92 14.49 2.99
N VAL A 135 -32.10 13.26 3.48
CA VAL A 135 -31.21 12.14 3.16
C VAL A 135 -31.38 11.74 1.70
N ARG A 136 -32.63 11.69 1.20
CA ARG A 136 -32.93 11.42 -0.21
C ARG A 136 -32.23 12.42 -1.13
N SER A 137 -32.39 13.73 -0.86
CA SER A 137 -31.73 14.78 -1.64
C SER A 137 -30.21 14.68 -1.60
N ASN A 138 -29.61 14.40 -0.44
CA ASN A 138 -28.16 14.22 -0.32
C ASN A 138 -27.67 13.00 -1.11
N ILE A 139 -28.43 11.91 -1.10
CA ILE A 139 -28.07 10.71 -1.86
C ILE A 139 -28.15 10.99 -3.37
N GLU A 140 -29.20 11.65 -3.85
CA GLU A 140 -29.37 12.01 -5.25
C GLU A 140 -28.26 12.95 -5.76
N LEU A 141 -27.70 13.79 -4.88
CA LEU A 141 -26.54 14.65 -5.19
C LEU A 141 -25.22 13.88 -5.31
N VAL A 142 -25.06 12.80 -4.54
CA VAL A 142 -23.80 12.03 -4.47
C VAL A 142 -23.77 10.92 -5.51
N LEU A 143 -24.92 10.35 -5.86
CA LEU A 143 -24.99 9.30 -6.87
C LEU A 143 -24.56 9.84 -8.24
N PRO A 144 -23.74 9.09 -8.99
CA PRO A 144 -23.43 9.46 -10.37
C PRO A 144 -24.73 9.49 -11.16
N LYS A 145 -25.02 10.64 -11.77
CA LYS A 145 -26.16 10.76 -12.69
C LYS A 145 -25.93 9.80 -13.85
N PRO A 146 -26.94 9.02 -14.29
CA PRO A 146 -26.80 8.21 -15.48
C PRO A 146 -26.42 9.11 -16.65
N THR A 147 -25.21 8.91 -17.19
CA THR A 147 -24.78 9.56 -18.42
C THR A 147 -25.63 8.98 -19.54
N VAL A 148 -26.44 9.82 -20.18
CA VAL A 148 -27.23 9.48 -21.38
C VAL A 148 -26.25 9.29 -22.55
N GLN A 149 -25.49 8.19 -22.59
CA GLN A 149 -24.56 7.90 -23.68
C GLN A 149 -24.15 6.42 -23.72
N ALA A 150 -25.12 5.50 -23.70
CA ALA A 150 -24.87 4.05 -23.83
C ALA A 150 -25.92 3.38 -24.72
N SER A 151 -26.32 4.04 -25.81
CA SER A 151 -27.31 3.51 -26.76
C SER A 151 -26.96 3.81 -28.23
N ILE A 152 -25.68 3.92 -28.59
CA ILE A 152 -25.27 4.16 -30.00
C ILE A 152 -24.25 3.13 -30.54
N ASP A 153 -23.58 2.33 -29.71
CA ASP A 153 -22.48 1.48 -30.21
C ASP A 153 -22.81 -0.03 -30.28
N GLU A 154 -24.05 -0.42 -30.61
CA GLU A 154 -24.41 -1.83 -30.89
C GLU A 154 -24.81 -2.12 -32.36
N GLU A 155 -24.60 -1.18 -33.28
CA GLU A 155 -24.73 -1.44 -34.73
C GLU A 155 -23.45 -1.04 -35.48
N GLU A 156 -22.46 -1.94 -35.48
CA GLU A 156 -21.56 -2.19 -36.63
C GLU A 156 -20.88 -3.57 -36.53
#